data_AF-A0A5N5N5B8-F1
#
_entry.id   AF-A0A5N5N5B8-F1
#
_cell.length_a   1.000
_cell.length_b   1.000
_cell.length_c   1.000
_cell.angle_alpha   90.00
_cell.angle_beta   90.00
_cell.angle_gamma   90.00
#
_symmetry.space_group_name_H-M   'P 1'
#
loop_
_entity.id
_entity.type
_entity.pdbx_description
1 polymer ?
#
loop_
_entity_poly.entity_id
_entity_poly.type
_entity_poly.pdbx_seq_one_letter_code
_entity_poly.pdbx_strand_id
1 'polypeptide(L)'
;MRHVCSVKTKPRPQEFLASFKWTDSVRMKAEGSMANRPDNTAFTQQRLPAWQPILSAGIVIPGFTLIGLAFIGIGVALFVTSQNIKVLERDYTGNSDDSSCTQCIDPAKINCVCEVKFSFSELFEGPVFFYYGLSNYYQNYRSYGVSVDPNQLVGDTKYFLSPDSTCSPYQNDSSGTPVVPCGSIANSMFNDSFKLYQTVNGQKTLVPFDRKGIAWWTDYNIKYRNPTPVNGSFAKAFTGTTKPVNWPKPVYELDPNDQANNGFLNQDFLVWMRRAALPNFRKLYGRITGGAYADGLPAGNYTLEINYNYPVRSFDGKKTVVFTNVSWMGGKNQFLGIAYLVIGSLCIVMAVVMLIVYAKYKFPDDDSA
;
A
#
# COMPACT_ATOMS: atom_id res chain seq x y z
N MET A 1 44.86 51.05 -44.85
CA MET A 1 45.77 49.89 -44.75
C MET A 1 45.62 49.35 -43.33
N ARG A 2 44.79 48.34 -43.04
CA ARG A 2 44.85 46.91 -43.41
C ARG A 2 46.24 46.30 -43.23
N HIS A 3 46.37 45.43 -42.22
CA HIS A 3 46.92 44.06 -42.23
C HIS A 3 47.24 43.66 -40.77
N VAL A 4 47.13 42.43 -40.24
CA VAL A 4 46.36 41.19 -40.47
C VAL A 4 46.97 40.14 -39.50
N CYS A 5 46.12 39.27 -38.91
CA CYS A 5 46.37 37.92 -38.34
C CYS A 5 47.33 37.75 -37.13
N SER A 6 47.20 36.75 -36.24
CA SER A 6 46.48 35.47 -36.26
C SER A 6 46.19 34.98 -34.83
N VAL A 7 44.99 34.46 -34.56
CA VAL A 7 44.65 33.73 -33.32
C VAL A 7 44.62 32.24 -33.63
N LYS A 8 45.46 31.44 -32.94
CA LYS A 8 45.42 29.97 -32.98
C LYS A 8 44.25 29.45 -32.13
N THR A 9 43.36 28.71 -32.76
CA THR A 9 42.22 28.00 -32.15
C THR A 9 42.64 26.65 -31.55
N LYS A 10 42.04 26.30 -30.41
CA LYS A 10 42.06 24.98 -29.76
C LYS A 10 40.77 24.23 -30.14
N PRO A 11 40.77 22.92 -30.41
CA PRO A 11 39.62 22.24 -30.98
C PRO A 11 38.48 22.08 -29.96
N ARG A 12 37.24 22.27 -30.43
CA ARG A 12 35.99 22.06 -29.70
C ARG A 12 35.27 20.79 -30.21
N PRO A 13 34.35 20.23 -29.42
CA PRO A 13 33.78 18.90 -29.61
C PRO A 13 32.83 18.85 -30.82
N GLN A 14 32.86 17.74 -31.56
CA GLN A 14 31.92 17.50 -32.66
C GLN A 14 30.57 17.04 -32.11
N GLU A 15 29.59 17.93 -32.22
CA GLU A 15 28.17 17.61 -32.26
C GLU A 15 27.87 16.79 -33.54
N PHE A 16 27.40 15.55 -33.38
CA PHE A 16 26.84 14.78 -34.49
C PHE A 16 25.37 15.17 -34.69
N LEU A 17 25.15 16.22 -35.48
CA LEU A 17 23.84 16.51 -36.09
C LEU A 17 23.68 15.60 -37.31
N ALA A 18 22.75 14.65 -37.24
CA ALA A 18 22.30 13.87 -38.38
C ALA A 18 21.50 14.78 -39.33
N SER A 19 22.16 15.35 -40.34
CA SER A 19 21.52 15.98 -41.48
C SER A 19 21.03 14.90 -42.44
N PHE A 20 19.72 14.70 -42.51
CA PHE A 20 19.08 13.86 -43.52
C PHE A 20 19.01 14.66 -44.83
N LYS A 21 20.00 14.49 -45.71
CA LYS A 21 19.94 14.97 -47.09
C LYS A 21 19.33 13.89 -47.98
N TRP A 22 18.12 14.14 -48.46
CA TRP A 22 17.55 13.48 -49.63
C TRP A 22 18.04 14.20 -50.89
N THR A 23 18.97 13.59 -51.63
CA THR A 23 19.20 13.75 -53.08
C THR A 23 20.43 12.93 -53.47
N ASP A 24 20.27 11.79 -54.12
CA ASP A 24 20.35 11.73 -55.58
C ASP A 24 20.16 10.29 -56.08
N SER A 25 19.25 10.18 -57.04
CA SER A 25 18.90 8.97 -57.77
C SER A 25 20.09 8.50 -58.63
N VAL A 26 20.94 7.64 -58.08
CA VAL A 26 21.80 6.79 -58.91
C VAL A 26 20.98 5.58 -59.33
N ARG A 27 20.53 5.62 -60.58
CA ARG A 27 19.84 4.54 -61.29
C ARG A 27 20.80 3.36 -61.41
N MET A 28 20.77 2.45 -60.43
CA MET A 28 21.41 1.13 -60.52
C MET A 28 20.79 0.41 -61.72
N LYS A 29 21.64 -0.05 -62.64
CA LYS A 29 21.27 -0.93 -63.76
C LYS A 29 20.42 -2.08 -63.22
N ALA A 30 19.24 -2.27 -63.79
CA ALA A 30 18.40 -3.43 -63.53
C ALA A 30 19.10 -4.70 -64.04
N GLU A 31 19.79 -5.40 -63.15
CA GLU A 31 20.06 -6.83 -63.34
C GLU A 31 18.75 -7.59 -63.13
N GLY A 32 18.49 -8.57 -63.99
CA GLY A 32 17.19 -9.23 -64.15
C GLY A 32 16.50 -9.65 -62.86
N SER A 33 15.17 -9.47 -62.82
CA SER A 33 14.33 -9.86 -61.70
C SER A 33 14.35 -11.38 -61.51
N MET A 34 15.15 -11.86 -60.55
CA MET A 34 15.00 -13.22 -60.04
C MET A 34 13.75 -13.26 -59.15
N ALA A 35 12.62 -13.73 -59.68
CA ALA A 35 11.31 -13.73 -59.03
C ALA A 35 11.27 -14.46 -57.67
N ASN A 36 12.23 -15.36 -57.41
CA ASN A 36 12.33 -16.14 -56.18
C ASN A 36 13.50 -15.68 -55.27
N ARG A 37 14.12 -14.53 -55.55
CA ARG A 37 15.22 -14.03 -54.70
C ARG A 37 14.64 -13.31 -53.48
N PRO A 38 14.96 -13.76 -52.25
CA PRO A 38 14.48 -13.10 -51.05
C PRO A 38 15.07 -11.69 -50.92
N ASP A 39 14.29 -10.81 -50.30
CA ASP A 39 14.68 -9.42 -50.06
C ASP A 39 16.00 -9.33 -49.30
N ASN A 40 16.91 -8.48 -49.79
CA ASN A 40 18.24 -8.31 -49.22
C ASN A 40 18.30 -7.11 -48.25
N THR A 41 17.38 -7.06 -47.29
CA THR A 41 17.39 -6.05 -46.22
C THR A 41 18.08 -6.61 -44.97
N ALA A 42 18.63 -5.74 -44.11
CA ALA A 42 19.28 -6.18 -42.87
C ALA A 42 18.34 -6.96 -41.93
N PHE A 43 17.04 -6.67 -41.97
CA PHE A 43 16.02 -7.40 -41.22
C PHE A 43 15.76 -8.78 -41.82
N THR A 44 15.45 -8.86 -43.12
CA THR A 44 15.13 -10.13 -43.80
C THR A 44 16.33 -11.09 -43.87
N GLN A 45 17.56 -10.56 -43.83
CA GLN A 45 18.79 -11.34 -43.83
C GLN A 45 19.34 -11.60 -42.42
N GLN A 46 18.66 -11.14 -41.36
CA GLN A 46 19.07 -11.30 -39.96
C GLN A 46 20.46 -10.73 -39.63
N ARG A 47 20.80 -9.59 -40.25
CA ARG A 47 22.07 -8.87 -40.07
C ARG A 47 21.87 -7.52 -39.39
N LEU A 48 20.83 -7.40 -38.57
CA LEU A 48 20.65 -6.21 -37.75
C LEU A 48 21.85 -6.06 -36.81
N PRO A 49 22.34 -4.82 -36.59
CA PRO A 49 23.38 -4.58 -35.61
C PRO A 49 22.85 -5.02 -34.24
N ALA A 50 23.54 -5.98 -33.62
CA ALA A 50 23.18 -6.53 -32.33
C ALA A 50 24.35 -6.40 -31.37
N TRP A 51 24.06 -6.05 -30.13
CA TRP A 51 25.03 -6.14 -29.04
C TRP A 51 25.05 -7.59 -28.51
N GLN A 52 26.23 -8.22 -28.54
CA GLN A 52 26.43 -9.61 -28.12
C GLN A 52 27.40 -9.66 -26.93
N PRO A 53 26.91 -9.45 -25.69
CA PRO A 53 27.77 -9.47 -24.51
C PRO A 53 28.26 -10.90 -24.24
N ILE A 54 29.58 -11.08 -24.26
CA ILE A 54 30.22 -12.32 -23.80
C ILE A 54 30.51 -12.17 -22.31
N LEU A 55 29.81 -12.93 -21.47
CA LEU A 55 29.96 -12.92 -20.02
C LEU A 55 31.24 -13.65 -19.61
N SER A 56 32.36 -12.93 -19.64
CA SER A 56 33.66 -13.45 -19.18
C SER A 56 33.82 -13.32 -17.66
N ALA A 57 34.68 -14.15 -17.07
CA ALA A 57 34.98 -14.11 -15.65
C ALA A 57 35.46 -12.72 -15.17
N GLY A 58 36.19 -11.99 -16.02
CA GLY A 58 36.68 -10.63 -15.73
C GLY A 58 35.57 -9.58 -15.61
N ILE A 59 34.36 -9.85 -16.13
CA ILE A 59 33.20 -8.97 -16.00
C ILE A 59 32.28 -9.49 -14.88
N VAL A 60 32.05 -10.80 -14.83
CA VAL A 60 31.08 -11.42 -13.92
C VAL A 60 31.54 -11.35 -12.46
N ILE A 61 32.81 -11.66 -12.17
CA ILE A 61 33.31 -11.69 -10.78
C ILE A 61 33.25 -10.31 -10.11
N PRO A 62 33.76 -9.22 -10.74
CA PRO A 62 33.59 -7.87 -10.18
C PRO A 62 32.11 -7.48 -10.09
N GLY A 63 31.29 -7.84 -11.08
CA GLY A 63 29.85 -7.56 -11.08
C GLY A 63 29.12 -8.17 -9.87
N PHE A 64 29.30 -9.46 -9.62
CA PHE A 64 28.73 -10.15 -8.45
C PHE A 64 29.27 -9.58 -7.13
N THR A 65 30.55 -9.21 -7.08
CA THR A 65 31.15 -8.60 -5.89
C THR A 65 30.53 -7.24 -5.58
N LEU A 66 30.40 -6.37 -6.59
CA LEU A 66 29.82 -5.03 -6.44
C LEU A 66 28.34 -5.09 -6.06
N ILE A 67 27.56 -5.94 -6.74
CA ILE A 67 26.14 -6.15 -6.41
C ILE A 67 25.99 -6.70 -5.00
N GLY A 68 26.82 -7.67 -4.61
CA GLY A 68 26.81 -8.26 -3.27
C GLY A 68 27.07 -7.22 -2.18
N LEU A 69 28.13 -6.42 -2.32
CA LEU A 69 28.44 -5.35 -1.36
C LEU A 69 27.35 -4.28 -1.28
N ALA A 70 26.79 -3.87 -2.42
CA ALA A 70 25.69 -2.92 -2.46
C ALA A 70 24.44 -3.48 -1.76
N PHE A 71 24.09 -4.74 -2.00
CA PHE A 71 22.93 -5.38 -1.37
C PHE A 71 23.12 -5.57 0.13
N ILE A 72 24.33 -5.90 0.59
CA ILE A 72 24.64 -5.96 2.02
C ILE A 72 24.47 -4.57 2.65
N GLY A 73 25.04 -3.52 2.05
CA GLY A 73 24.92 -2.15 2.56
C GLY A 73 23.46 -1.68 2.65
N ILE A 74 22.67 -1.91 1.59
CA ILE A 74 21.22 -1.63 1.59
C ILE A 74 20.52 -2.47 2.66
N GLY A 75 20.80 -3.78 2.71
CA GLY A 75 20.18 -4.72 3.64
C GLY A 75 20.39 -4.32 5.11
N VAL A 76 21.60 -3.90 5.49
CA VAL A 76 21.89 -3.37 6.84
C VAL A 76 21.07 -2.12 7.13
N ALA A 77 21.06 -1.15 6.20
CA ALA A 77 20.30 0.09 6.39
C ALA A 77 18.78 -0.16 6.54
N LEU A 78 18.22 -1.05 5.72
CA LEU A 78 16.82 -1.45 5.80
C LEU A 78 16.50 -2.20 7.09
N PHE A 79 17.42 -3.05 7.56
CA PHE A 79 17.24 -3.83 8.78
C PHE A 79 17.25 -2.93 10.03
N VAL A 80 18.21 -2.01 10.13
CA VAL A 80 18.33 -1.07 11.26
C VAL A 80 17.14 -0.11 11.30
N THR A 81 16.75 0.46 10.16
CA THR A 81 15.58 1.37 10.11
C THR A 81 14.30 0.67 10.55
N SER A 82 14.14 -0.61 10.23
CA SER A 82 13.01 -1.44 10.65
C SER A 82 13.04 -1.78 12.15
N GLN A 83 14.23 -1.98 12.75
CA GLN A 83 14.37 -2.25 14.18
C GLN A 83 14.02 -1.06 15.08
N ASN A 84 14.31 0.16 14.62
CA ASN A 84 13.99 1.39 15.35
C ASN A 84 12.48 1.68 15.42
N ILE A 85 11.66 0.97 14.64
CA ILE A 85 10.19 1.11 14.68
C ILE A 85 9.65 0.42 15.93
N LYS A 86 8.94 1.18 16.75
CA LYS A 86 8.25 0.73 17.95
C LYS A 86 6.82 0.32 17.57
N VAL A 87 6.40 -0.84 18.06
CA VAL A 87 5.05 -1.37 17.83
C VAL A 87 4.49 -1.87 19.15
N LEU A 88 3.31 -1.39 19.51
CA LEU A 88 2.53 -1.90 20.62
C LEU A 88 1.24 -2.50 20.06
N GLU A 89 1.06 -3.81 20.25
CA GLU A 89 -0.16 -4.52 19.88
C GLU A 89 -0.90 -5.03 21.12
N ARG A 90 -2.21 -4.87 21.13
CA ARG A 90 -3.10 -5.36 22.19
C ARG A 90 -4.30 -6.06 21.59
N ASP A 91 -4.51 -7.30 22.01
CA ASP A 91 -5.73 -8.07 21.71
C ASP A 91 -6.84 -7.60 22.65
N TYR A 92 -8.03 -7.33 22.09
CA TYR A 92 -9.22 -6.95 22.84
C TYR A 92 -10.44 -7.82 22.49
N THR A 93 -10.23 -8.98 21.86
CA THR A 93 -11.28 -9.94 21.45
C THR A 93 -12.10 -10.43 22.64
N GLY A 94 -11.52 -10.46 23.84
CA GLY A 94 -12.19 -10.86 25.08
C GLY A 94 -12.03 -12.33 25.45
N ASN A 95 -11.19 -13.10 24.75
CA ASN A 95 -11.05 -14.55 24.98
C ASN A 95 -10.29 -14.92 26.26
N SER A 96 -9.64 -13.96 26.92
CA SER A 96 -8.93 -14.19 28.19
C SER A 96 -9.82 -13.79 29.37
N ASP A 97 -9.91 -14.66 30.38
CA ASP A 97 -10.76 -14.49 31.57
C ASP A 97 -10.46 -13.21 32.38
N ASP A 98 -9.25 -12.66 32.23
CA ASP A 98 -8.81 -11.43 32.91
C ASP A 98 -9.13 -10.14 32.11
N SER A 99 -9.78 -10.25 30.95
CA SER A 99 -10.07 -9.08 30.12
C SER A 99 -11.44 -8.47 30.42
N SER A 100 -11.48 -7.15 30.56
CA SER A 100 -12.75 -6.41 30.70
C SER A 100 -13.67 -6.56 29.48
N CYS A 101 -13.13 -7.01 28.33
CA CYS A 101 -13.85 -7.18 27.07
C CYS A 101 -14.56 -8.55 26.96
N THR A 102 -14.26 -9.54 27.82
CA THR A 102 -14.95 -10.84 27.83
C THR A 102 -16.45 -10.69 27.98
N GLN A 103 -16.88 -9.72 28.78
CA GLN A 103 -18.28 -9.44 29.01
C GLN A 103 -19.02 -8.90 27.77
N CYS A 104 -18.29 -8.41 26.76
CA CYS A 104 -18.82 -7.84 25.52
C CYS A 104 -18.85 -8.84 24.36
N ILE A 105 -18.43 -10.08 24.59
CA ILE A 105 -18.51 -11.15 23.58
C ILE A 105 -19.97 -11.56 23.34
N ASP A 106 -20.80 -11.47 24.37
CA ASP A 106 -22.20 -11.86 24.29
C ASP A 106 -22.97 -10.91 23.36
N PRO A 107 -23.52 -11.40 22.23
CA PRO A 107 -24.30 -10.60 21.31
C PRO A 107 -25.58 -10.00 21.93
N ALA A 108 -26.03 -10.50 23.08
CA ALA A 108 -27.16 -9.93 23.80
C ALA A 108 -26.85 -8.56 24.42
N LYS A 109 -25.58 -8.22 24.65
CA LYS A 109 -25.19 -6.91 25.22
C LYS A 109 -25.03 -5.87 24.13
N ILE A 110 -26.07 -5.05 23.98
CA ILE A 110 -26.08 -3.90 23.08
C ILE A 110 -25.26 -2.76 23.72
N ASN A 111 -24.44 -2.07 22.92
CA ASN A 111 -23.59 -0.94 23.34
C ASN A 111 -22.60 -1.29 24.47
N CYS A 112 -21.93 -2.44 24.38
CA CYS A 112 -20.97 -2.86 25.38
C CYS A 112 -19.66 -2.06 25.26
N VAL A 113 -19.20 -1.50 26.37
CA VAL A 113 -17.93 -0.77 26.44
C VAL A 113 -16.95 -1.54 27.32
N CYS A 114 -15.73 -1.72 26.83
CA CYS A 114 -14.65 -2.31 27.61
C CYS A 114 -13.40 -1.43 27.62
N GLU A 115 -12.52 -1.65 28.59
CA GLU A 115 -11.29 -0.88 28.78
C GLU A 115 -10.05 -1.78 28.69
N VAL A 116 -9.09 -1.40 27.85
CA VAL A 116 -7.78 -2.03 27.79
C VAL A 116 -6.76 -1.07 28.39
N LYS A 117 -6.12 -1.49 29.49
CA LYS A 117 -5.10 -0.71 30.19
C LYS A 117 -3.71 -1.17 29.75
N PHE A 118 -2.82 -0.22 29.47
CA PHE A 118 -1.43 -0.50 29.12
C PHE A 118 -0.54 0.69 29.51
N SER A 119 0.77 0.50 29.49
CA SER A 119 1.73 1.55 29.77
C SER A 119 2.85 1.56 28.74
N PHE A 120 3.42 2.74 28.53
CA PHE A 120 4.68 2.92 27.80
C PHE A 120 5.79 3.20 28.81
N SER A 121 6.86 2.41 28.77
CA SER A 121 8.03 2.57 29.64
C SER A 121 8.91 3.77 29.25
N GLU A 122 8.85 4.16 27.99
CA GLU A 122 9.64 5.24 27.38
C GLU A 122 8.77 6.02 26.38
N LEU A 123 9.28 7.15 25.89
CA LEU A 123 8.62 7.93 24.87
C LEU A 123 8.38 7.07 23.61
N PHE A 124 7.12 7.00 23.19
CA PHE A 124 6.74 6.41 21.91
C PHE A 124 6.78 7.50 20.84
N GLU A 125 7.91 7.57 20.15
CA GLU A 125 8.23 8.64 19.19
C GLU A 125 7.16 8.79 18.09
N GLY A 126 6.75 10.03 17.85
CA GLY A 126 5.80 10.41 16.82
C GLY A 126 6.41 10.53 15.41
N PRO A 127 5.58 10.65 14.36
CA PRO A 127 4.12 10.60 14.39
C PRO A 127 3.60 9.19 14.70
N VAL A 128 2.62 9.09 15.62
CA VAL A 128 2.05 7.80 16.04
C VAL A 128 0.80 7.49 15.22
N PHE A 129 0.74 6.29 14.66
CA PHE A 129 -0.39 5.79 13.90
C PHE A 129 -1.11 4.73 14.72
N PHE A 130 -2.44 4.84 14.76
CA PHE A 130 -3.30 3.91 15.46
C PHE A 130 -4.13 3.11 14.46
N TYR A 131 -3.98 1.79 14.50
CA TYR A 131 -4.66 0.85 13.62
C TYR A 131 -5.56 -0.07 14.44
N TYR A 132 -6.66 -0.50 13.84
CA TYR A 132 -7.34 -1.73 14.25
C TYR A 132 -6.90 -2.88 13.34
N GLY A 133 -6.74 -4.06 13.92
CA GLY A 133 -6.37 -5.31 13.29
C GLY A 133 -7.52 -6.30 13.35
N LEU A 134 -7.74 -7.01 12.25
CA LEU A 134 -8.62 -8.17 12.17
C LEU A 134 -7.80 -9.36 11.71
N SER A 135 -8.06 -10.51 12.33
CA SER A 135 -7.48 -11.79 11.92
C SER A 135 -8.58 -12.77 11.55
N ASN A 136 -8.20 -13.76 10.74
CA ASN A 136 -9.12 -14.76 10.18
C ASN A 136 -10.30 -14.11 9.41
N TYR A 137 -10.03 -12.99 8.72
CA TYR A 137 -11.04 -12.24 7.98
C TYR A 137 -10.66 -12.11 6.50
N TYR A 138 -11.34 -12.86 5.63
CA TYR A 138 -10.93 -13.04 4.23
C TYR A 138 -11.49 -11.97 3.27
N GLN A 139 -10.97 -10.73 3.34
CA GLN A 139 -11.32 -9.68 2.36
C GLN A 139 -10.89 -9.99 0.92
N ASN A 140 -9.96 -10.94 0.76
CA ASN A 140 -9.45 -11.41 -0.52
C ASN A 140 -10.29 -12.54 -1.15
N TYR A 141 -11.32 -13.03 -0.46
CA TYR A 141 -12.24 -14.02 -1.03
C TYR A 141 -12.96 -13.45 -2.25
N ARG A 142 -13.02 -14.20 -3.35
CA ARG A 142 -13.50 -13.69 -4.66
C ARG A 142 -14.91 -13.10 -4.56
N SER A 143 -15.87 -13.84 -4.02
CA SER A 143 -17.27 -13.37 -3.93
C SER A 143 -17.43 -12.17 -3.01
N TYR A 144 -16.61 -12.06 -1.96
CA TYR A 144 -16.56 -10.85 -1.13
C TYR A 144 -16.01 -9.66 -1.94
N GLY A 145 -14.90 -9.89 -2.64
CA GLY A 145 -14.15 -8.87 -3.34
C GLY A 145 -14.83 -8.24 -4.56
N VAL A 146 -15.71 -8.99 -5.22
CA VAL A 146 -16.49 -8.51 -6.38
C VAL A 146 -17.83 -7.91 -5.97
N SER A 147 -18.27 -8.10 -4.73
CA SER A 147 -19.61 -7.69 -4.26
C SER A 147 -19.61 -6.22 -3.85
N VAL A 148 -19.66 -5.35 -4.87
CA VAL A 148 -19.67 -3.89 -4.79
C VAL A 148 -20.14 -3.31 -6.12
N ASP A 149 -20.90 -2.21 -6.10
CA ASP A 149 -21.25 -1.44 -7.30
C ASP A 149 -20.40 -0.17 -7.38
N PRO A 150 -19.42 -0.09 -8.30
CA PRO A 150 -18.58 1.10 -8.44
C PRO A 150 -19.36 2.35 -8.87
N ASN A 151 -20.46 2.22 -9.62
CA ASN A 151 -21.20 3.37 -10.12
C ASN A 151 -22.00 4.05 -8.99
N GLN A 152 -22.51 3.26 -8.03
CA GLN A 152 -23.07 3.82 -6.79
C GLN A 152 -22.02 4.66 -6.04
N LEU A 153 -20.79 4.15 -5.95
CA LEU A 153 -19.72 4.78 -5.16
C LEU A 153 -19.13 6.04 -5.81
N VAL A 154 -19.35 6.23 -7.11
CA VAL A 154 -19.09 7.49 -7.83
C VAL A 154 -20.26 8.48 -7.68
N GLY A 155 -21.30 8.13 -6.95
CA GLY A 155 -22.42 9.02 -6.63
C GLY A 155 -23.45 9.16 -7.75
N ASP A 156 -23.47 8.25 -8.73
CA ASP A 156 -24.50 8.25 -9.78
C ASP A 156 -25.81 7.67 -9.24
N THR A 157 -26.75 8.57 -8.97
CA THR A 157 -28.09 8.25 -8.42
C THR A 157 -28.92 7.31 -9.29
N LYS A 158 -28.61 7.14 -10.59
CA LYS A 158 -29.28 6.14 -11.44
C LYS A 158 -29.07 4.71 -10.93
N TYR A 159 -27.86 4.42 -10.47
CA TYR A 159 -27.47 3.11 -9.94
C TYR A 159 -27.89 2.89 -8.49
N PHE A 160 -28.44 3.92 -7.82
CA PHE A 160 -28.99 3.76 -6.47
C PHE A 160 -30.29 2.96 -6.52
N LEU A 161 -31.13 3.20 -7.52
CA LEU A 161 -32.42 2.50 -7.69
C LEU A 161 -32.30 1.20 -8.49
N SER A 162 -31.16 0.98 -9.15
CA SER A 162 -30.89 -0.21 -9.97
C SER A 162 -29.47 -0.73 -9.72
N PRO A 163 -29.19 -1.29 -8.52
CA PRO A 163 -27.86 -1.79 -8.16
C PRO A 163 -27.41 -2.93 -9.08
N ASP A 164 -26.10 -3.00 -9.33
CA ASP A 164 -25.51 -4.05 -10.16
C ASP A 164 -25.68 -5.46 -9.54
N SER A 165 -25.84 -6.47 -10.42
CA SER A 165 -25.96 -7.88 -10.03
C SER A 165 -24.77 -8.42 -9.20
N THR A 166 -23.59 -7.83 -9.36
CA THR A 166 -22.37 -8.15 -8.59
C THR A 166 -22.55 -7.96 -7.10
N CYS A 167 -23.40 -7.04 -6.65
CA CYS A 167 -23.70 -6.80 -5.24
C CYS A 167 -24.49 -7.94 -4.56
N SER A 168 -24.85 -9.02 -5.27
CA SER A 168 -25.62 -10.14 -4.70
C SER A 168 -24.93 -10.73 -3.46
N PRO A 169 -25.67 -11.10 -2.39
CA PRO A 169 -27.12 -10.93 -2.19
C PRO A 169 -27.53 -9.57 -1.60
N TYR A 170 -26.58 -8.64 -1.38
CA TYR A 170 -26.77 -7.38 -0.68
C TYR A 170 -27.18 -6.21 -1.59
N GLN A 171 -27.92 -6.51 -2.66
CA GLN A 171 -28.42 -5.51 -3.61
C GLN A 171 -29.66 -4.81 -3.07
N ASN A 172 -30.56 -5.59 -2.47
CA ASN A 172 -31.86 -5.14 -1.98
C ASN A 172 -32.05 -5.68 -0.56
N ASP A 173 -32.89 -5.03 0.22
CA ASP A 173 -33.34 -5.55 1.51
C ASP A 173 -34.44 -6.61 1.34
N SER A 174 -34.95 -7.12 2.47
CA SER A 174 -36.04 -8.11 2.50
C SER A 174 -37.37 -7.60 1.90
N SER A 175 -37.56 -6.28 1.78
CA SER A 175 -38.74 -5.68 1.16
C SER A 175 -38.56 -5.40 -0.34
N GLY A 176 -37.37 -5.67 -0.88
CA GLY A 176 -37.01 -5.36 -2.27
C GLY A 176 -36.55 -3.92 -2.48
N THR A 177 -36.31 -3.15 -1.41
CA THR A 177 -35.77 -1.78 -1.50
C THR A 177 -34.26 -1.83 -1.81
N PRO A 178 -33.77 -1.10 -2.83
CA PRO A 178 -32.35 -1.04 -3.15
C PRO A 178 -31.48 -0.52 -2.00
N VAL A 179 -30.39 -1.23 -1.72
CA VAL A 179 -29.42 -0.91 -0.66
C VAL A 179 -28.35 0.04 -1.21
N VAL A 180 -28.04 1.10 -0.45
CA VAL A 180 -26.95 2.03 -0.80
C VAL A 180 -26.09 2.32 0.44
N PRO A 181 -24.77 2.05 0.41
CA PRO A 181 -24.03 1.31 -0.63
C PRO A 181 -24.33 -0.21 -0.62
N CYS A 182 -24.54 -0.81 -1.79
CA CYS A 182 -24.75 -2.25 -1.89
C CYS A 182 -23.45 -3.07 -1.74
N GLY A 183 -23.61 -4.36 -1.45
CA GLY A 183 -22.52 -5.33 -1.51
C GLY A 183 -21.93 -5.74 -0.15
N SER A 184 -21.27 -6.89 -0.14
CA SER A 184 -20.76 -7.51 1.09
C SER A 184 -19.63 -6.71 1.75
N ILE A 185 -18.83 -6.00 0.94
CA ILE A 185 -17.73 -5.16 1.44
C ILE A 185 -18.31 -4.06 2.32
N ALA A 186 -19.26 -3.28 1.79
CA ALA A 186 -19.85 -2.19 2.54
C ALA A 186 -20.69 -2.70 3.72
N ASN A 187 -21.53 -3.71 3.51
CA ASN A 187 -22.39 -4.26 4.57
C ASN A 187 -21.60 -4.73 5.80
N SER A 188 -20.38 -5.22 5.63
CA SER A 188 -19.54 -5.73 6.72
C SER A 188 -18.58 -4.68 7.32
N MET A 189 -18.82 -3.38 7.09
CA MET A 189 -18.00 -2.29 7.61
C MET A 189 -17.73 -2.39 9.11
N PHE A 190 -16.46 -2.25 9.47
CA PHE A 190 -16.01 -2.23 10.86
C PHE A 190 -16.62 -1.04 11.63
N ASN A 191 -17.17 -1.29 12.82
CA ASN A 191 -17.97 -0.33 13.58
C ASN A 191 -17.61 -0.23 15.07
N ASP A 192 -16.48 -0.79 15.53
CA ASP A 192 -15.98 -0.47 16.87
C ASP A 192 -15.46 0.98 16.90
N SER A 193 -15.58 1.60 18.07
CA SER A 193 -15.09 2.97 18.28
C SER A 193 -14.08 3.01 19.43
N PHE A 194 -13.08 3.87 19.29
CA PHE A 194 -11.94 3.94 20.21
C PHE A 194 -11.79 5.34 20.79
N LYS A 195 -11.59 5.43 22.10
CA LYS A 195 -11.11 6.64 22.79
C LYS A 195 -9.90 6.30 23.64
N LEU A 196 -8.82 7.05 23.46
CA LEU A 196 -7.59 6.86 24.19
C LEU A 196 -7.46 7.92 25.29
N TYR A 197 -7.15 7.50 26.51
CA TYR A 197 -6.90 8.40 27.63
C TYR A 197 -5.51 8.17 28.20
N GLN A 198 -4.78 9.25 28.47
CA GLN A 198 -3.57 9.24 29.28
C GLN A 198 -3.95 9.48 30.74
N THR A 199 -3.40 8.68 31.65
CA THR A 199 -3.59 8.88 33.09
C THR A 199 -2.42 9.66 33.67
N VAL A 200 -2.65 10.89 34.12
CA VAL A 200 -1.64 11.75 34.75
C VAL A 200 -2.13 12.12 36.15
N ASN A 201 -1.37 11.78 37.19
CA ASN A 201 -1.73 12.04 38.59
C ASN A 201 -3.15 11.55 38.98
N GLY A 202 -3.60 10.43 38.42
CA GLY A 202 -4.94 9.87 38.64
C GLY A 202 -6.05 10.49 37.78
N GLN A 203 -5.79 11.56 37.04
CA GLN A 203 -6.75 12.18 36.12
C GLN A 203 -6.61 11.60 34.71
N LYS A 204 -7.74 11.22 34.09
CA LYS A 204 -7.81 10.75 32.70
C LYS A 204 -7.92 11.95 31.75
N THR A 205 -6.90 12.17 30.92
CA THR A 205 -6.87 13.18 29.86
C THR A 205 -7.06 12.52 28.50
N LEU A 206 -7.98 13.03 27.68
CA LEU A 206 -8.24 12.50 26.34
C LEU A 206 -7.05 12.77 25.40
N VAL A 207 -6.61 11.73 24.69
CA VAL A 207 -5.66 11.83 23.58
C VAL A 207 -6.46 11.95 22.28
N PRO A 208 -6.40 13.10 21.58
CA PRO A 208 -7.17 13.29 20.36
C PRO A 208 -6.62 12.46 19.21
N PHE A 209 -7.50 11.69 18.56
CA PHE A 209 -7.19 11.07 17.27
C PHE A 209 -7.48 12.06 16.15
N ASP A 210 -6.47 12.34 15.32
CA ASP A 210 -6.68 12.98 14.03
C ASP A 210 -7.21 11.95 13.02
N ARG A 211 -8.47 12.12 12.66
CA ARG A 211 -9.20 11.26 11.71
C ARG A 211 -9.18 11.79 10.28
N LYS A 212 -8.56 12.94 10.02
CA LYS A 212 -8.54 13.55 8.69
C LYS A 212 -7.38 13.00 7.88
N GLY A 213 -7.62 12.76 6.59
CA GLY A 213 -6.57 12.32 5.65
C GLY A 213 -5.96 10.95 5.99
N ILE A 214 -6.75 10.02 6.53
CA ILE A 214 -6.34 8.63 6.78
C ILE A 214 -6.54 7.74 5.54
N ALA A 215 -7.46 8.10 4.66
CA ALA A 215 -7.67 7.46 3.38
C ALA A 215 -6.68 7.97 2.32
N TRP A 216 -6.49 7.19 1.26
CA TRP A 216 -5.64 7.58 0.15
C TRP A 216 -6.23 8.77 -0.59
N TRP A 217 -5.35 9.69 -1.01
CA TRP A 217 -5.76 10.89 -1.75
C TRP A 217 -6.58 10.56 -3.00
N THR A 218 -6.21 9.52 -3.75
CA THR A 218 -6.95 9.07 -4.94
C THR A 218 -8.33 8.50 -4.61
N ASP A 219 -8.47 7.83 -3.46
CA ASP A 219 -9.77 7.30 -3.04
C ASP A 219 -10.70 8.46 -2.70
N TYR A 220 -10.21 9.45 -1.95
CA TYR A 220 -11.00 10.60 -1.53
C TYR A 220 -11.31 11.59 -2.66
N ASN A 221 -10.36 11.88 -3.56
CA ASN A 221 -10.51 12.96 -4.55
C ASN A 221 -10.94 12.50 -5.95
N ILE A 222 -10.74 11.22 -6.28
CA ILE A 222 -10.95 10.74 -7.67
C ILE A 222 -11.99 9.62 -7.69
N LYS A 223 -11.76 8.54 -6.95
CA LYS A 223 -12.47 7.28 -7.10
C LYS A 223 -13.88 7.30 -6.53
N TYR A 224 -14.08 7.90 -5.35
CA TYR A 224 -15.37 7.97 -4.67
C TYR A 224 -15.91 9.39 -4.75
N ARG A 225 -17.23 9.54 -4.85
CA ARG A 225 -17.89 10.85 -4.86
C ARG A 225 -19.28 10.75 -4.26
N ASN A 226 -19.66 11.78 -3.51
CA ASN A 226 -21.03 11.93 -3.03
C ASN A 226 -21.96 12.37 -4.17
N PRO A 227 -23.23 11.93 -4.18
CA PRO A 227 -24.23 12.42 -5.13
C PRO A 227 -24.49 13.92 -4.91
N THR A 228 -24.99 14.58 -5.95
CA THR A 228 -25.43 15.97 -5.85
C THR A 228 -26.63 16.09 -4.90
N PRO A 229 -26.65 17.08 -3.98
CA PRO A 229 -27.80 17.28 -3.11
C PRO A 229 -29.07 17.60 -3.89
N VAL A 230 -30.20 17.04 -3.48
CA VAL A 230 -31.51 17.28 -4.08
C VAL A 230 -32.29 18.25 -3.21
N ASN A 231 -32.74 19.38 -3.77
CA ASN A 231 -33.46 20.43 -3.05
C ASN A 231 -32.70 20.90 -1.79
N GLY A 232 -31.38 21.05 -1.89
CA GLY A 232 -30.50 21.49 -0.80
C GLY A 232 -30.26 20.46 0.31
N SER A 233 -30.83 19.25 0.21
CA SER A 233 -30.65 18.19 1.22
C SER A 233 -29.84 17.03 0.66
N PHE A 234 -28.79 16.64 1.39
CA PHE A 234 -27.96 15.50 1.04
C PHE A 234 -28.71 14.17 1.20
N ALA A 235 -29.47 14.01 2.28
CA ALA A 235 -30.28 12.80 2.53
C ALA A 235 -31.32 12.54 1.42
N LYS A 236 -31.90 13.60 0.84
CA LYS A 236 -32.88 13.47 -0.26
C LYS A 236 -32.30 12.83 -1.52
N ALA A 237 -30.99 12.89 -1.73
CA ALA A 237 -30.34 12.20 -2.86
C ALA A 237 -30.44 10.67 -2.76
N PHE A 238 -30.77 10.14 -1.58
CA PHE A 238 -30.92 8.71 -1.30
C PHE A 238 -32.39 8.28 -1.17
N THR A 239 -33.34 9.09 -1.65
CA THR A 239 -34.77 8.76 -1.59
C THR A 239 -35.06 7.47 -2.35
N GLY A 240 -35.85 6.56 -1.75
CA GLY A 240 -36.18 5.26 -2.34
C GLY A 240 -35.09 4.19 -2.17
N THR A 241 -34.09 4.46 -1.32
CA THR A 241 -33.03 3.50 -0.98
C THR A 241 -33.03 3.20 0.52
N THR A 242 -32.34 2.15 0.91
CA THR A 242 -32.18 1.74 2.29
C THR A 242 -30.70 1.56 2.66
N LYS A 243 -30.40 1.58 3.97
CA LYS A 243 -29.06 1.35 4.49
C LYS A 243 -28.68 -0.14 4.37
N PRO A 244 -27.37 -0.48 4.38
CA PRO A 244 -26.96 -1.87 4.50
C PRO A 244 -27.52 -2.54 5.76
N VAL A 245 -27.74 -3.84 5.68
CA VAL A 245 -28.44 -4.63 6.71
C VAL A 245 -27.78 -4.47 8.08
N ASN A 246 -26.44 -4.56 8.13
CA ASN A 246 -25.69 -4.52 9.39
C ASN A 246 -25.30 -3.10 9.83
N TRP A 247 -25.71 -2.06 9.09
CA TRP A 247 -25.38 -0.68 9.46
C TRP A 247 -26.40 -0.14 10.47
N PRO A 248 -25.98 0.54 11.54
CA PRO A 248 -26.93 1.16 12.46
C PRO A 248 -27.61 2.40 11.87
N LYS A 249 -26.92 3.11 10.97
CA LYS A 249 -27.35 4.37 10.36
C LYS A 249 -27.01 4.40 8.86
N PRO A 250 -27.73 5.17 8.04
CA PRO A 250 -27.46 5.27 6.60
C PRO A 250 -26.15 6.01 6.30
N VAL A 251 -25.68 5.87 5.06
CA VAL A 251 -24.38 6.41 4.63
C VAL A 251 -24.26 7.93 4.74
N TYR A 252 -25.35 8.66 4.55
CA TYR A 252 -25.40 10.11 4.66
C TYR A 252 -25.46 10.62 6.12
N GLU A 253 -25.44 9.73 7.10
CA GLU A 253 -25.39 10.06 8.54
C GLU A 253 -24.10 9.54 9.21
N LEU A 254 -23.11 9.11 8.43
CA LEU A 254 -21.84 8.62 8.97
C LEU A 254 -21.13 9.70 9.80
N ASP A 255 -21.09 10.94 9.30
CA ASP A 255 -20.57 12.11 10.03
C ASP A 255 -21.41 13.36 9.70
N PRO A 256 -22.51 13.64 10.43
CA PRO A 256 -23.36 14.78 10.14
C PRO A 256 -22.73 16.14 10.49
N ASN A 257 -21.62 16.15 11.25
CA ASN A 257 -20.97 17.39 11.70
C ASN A 257 -19.94 17.90 10.70
N ASP A 258 -19.32 17.00 9.92
CA ASP A 258 -18.33 17.35 8.90
C ASP A 258 -18.78 16.82 7.52
N GLN A 259 -19.35 17.72 6.71
CA GLN A 259 -19.83 17.38 5.36
C GLN A 259 -18.71 16.84 4.45
N ALA A 260 -17.45 17.22 4.68
CA ALA A 260 -16.31 16.71 3.91
C ALA A 260 -15.97 15.25 4.30
N ASN A 261 -16.37 14.81 5.49
CA ASN A 261 -16.15 13.45 6.01
C ASN A 261 -17.45 12.62 6.06
N ASN A 262 -18.47 12.99 5.27
CA ASN A 262 -19.76 12.31 5.28
C ASN A 262 -20.04 11.57 3.95
N GLY A 263 -21.01 10.66 3.97
CA GLY A 263 -21.39 9.89 2.78
C GLY A 263 -20.29 8.90 2.36
N PHE A 264 -20.13 8.72 1.04
CA PHE A 264 -19.09 7.87 0.46
C PHE A 264 -17.67 8.44 0.62
N LEU A 265 -17.54 9.71 1.03
CA LEU A 265 -16.26 10.36 1.30
C LEU A 265 -15.81 10.24 2.76
N ASN A 266 -16.61 9.59 3.61
CA ASN A 266 -16.22 9.30 4.97
C ASN A 266 -14.90 8.51 5.00
N GLN A 267 -13.92 9.02 5.74
CA GLN A 267 -12.56 8.50 5.74
C GLN A 267 -12.48 7.04 6.21
N ASP A 268 -13.26 6.67 7.23
CA ASP A 268 -13.31 5.30 7.74
C ASP A 268 -13.94 4.33 6.74
N PHE A 269 -14.99 4.78 6.06
CA PHE A 269 -15.61 4.04 4.97
C PHE A 269 -14.61 3.79 3.84
N LEU A 270 -13.87 4.81 3.40
CA LEU A 270 -12.86 4.68 2.35
C LEU A 270 -11.73 3.71 2.74
N VAL A 271 -11.22 3.80 3.97
CA VAL A 271 -10.22 2.88 4.51
C VAL A 271 -10.75 1.45 4.54
N TRP A 272 -12.02 1.25 4.90
CA TRP A 272 -12.64 -0.06 4.91
C TRP A 272 -12.80 -0.65 3.50
N MET A 273 -13.34 0.12 2.57
CA MET A 273 -13.61 -0.29 1.19
C MET A 273 -12.34 -0.69 0.41
N ARG A 274 -11.16 -0.19 0.81
CA ARG A 274 -9.88 -0.68 0.31
C ARG A 274 -9.56 -2.06 0.90
N ARG A 275 -9.83 -3.11 0.14
CA ARG A 275 -9.64 -4.51 0.57
C ARG A 275 -8.18 -4.83 0.93
N ALA A 276 -8.02 -5.63 1.97
CA ALA A 276 -6.73 -6.25 2.32
C ALA A 276 -6.44 -7.47 1.44
N ALA A 277 -5.16 -7.73 1.17
CA ALA A 277 -4.72 -8.88 0.38
C ALA A 277 -4.64 -10.18 1.19
N LEU A 278 -4.51 -10.08 2.51
CA LEU A 278 -4.31 -11.19 3.45
C LEU A 278 -5.46 -11.25 4.47
N PRO A 279 -5.74 -12.42 5.07
CA PRO A 279 -6.80 -12.58 6.07
C PRO A 279 -6.50 -11.92 7.41
N ASN A 280 -5.21 -11.69 7.70
CA ASN A 280 -4.75 -10.93 8.84
C ASN A 280 -4.28 -9.58 8.32
N PHE A 281 -4.97 -8.52 8.71
CA PHE A 281 -4.68 -7.18 8.24
C PHE A 281 -4.96 -6.15 9.31
N ARG A 282 -4.39 -4.96 9.10
CA ARG A 282 -4.66 -3.77 9.90
C ARG A 282 -5.11 -2.63 9.01
N LYS A 283 -5.98 -1.78 9.53
CA LYS A 283 -6.51 -0.60 8.86
C LYS A 283 -6.33 0.62 9.75
N LEU A 284 -5.93 1.73 9.13
CA LEU A 284 -5.63 2.97 9.85
C LEU A 284 -6.94 3.55 10.40
N TYR A 285 -6.96 3.84 11.69
CA TYR A 285 -8.12 4.47 12.34
C TYR A 285 -7.89 5.97 12.56
N GLY A 286 -6.65 6.35 12.90
CA GLY A 286 -6.30 7.72 13.18
C GLY A 286 -4.81 7.91 13.42
N ARG A 287 -4.41 9.18 13.43
CA ARG A 287 -3.04 9.61 13.74
C ARG A 287 -3.05 10.38 15.05
N ILE A 288 -1.94 10.36 15.77
CA ILE A 288 -1.74 11.16 16.97
C ILE A 288 -0.55 12.05 16.68
N THR A 289 -0.85 13.30 16.31
CA THR A 289 0.12 14.31 15.87
C THR A 289 -0.21 15.71 16.38
N GLY A 290 -1.32 15.87 17.12
CA GLY A 290 -1.84 17.16 17.55
C GLY A 290 -1.54 17.50 19.01
N GLY A 291 -1.41 18.80 19.30
CA GLY A 291 -1.33 19.35 20.65
C GLY A 291 -0.13 18.82 21.44
N ALA A 292 -0.36 18.39 22.69
CA ALA A 292 0.67 17.89 23.59
C ALA A 292 1.33 16.56 23.15
N TYR A 293 0.83 15.95 22.07
CA TYR A 293 1.31 14.66 21.55
C TYR A 293 1.95 14.78 20.16
N ALA A 294 2.37 15.98 19.77
CA ALA A 294 3.02 16.22 18.47
C ALA A 294 4.31 15.39 18.30
N ASP A 295 5.12 15.31 19.36
CA ASP A 295 6.38 14.54 19.37
C ASP A 295 6.19 13.05 19.69
N GLY A 296 4.94 12.61 19.95
CA GLY A 296 4.59 11.24 20.28
C GLY A 296 3.80 11.07 21.57
N LEU A 297 3.74 9.83 22.06
CA LEU A 297 3.06 9.50 23.33
C LEU A 297 4.10 9.37 24.45
N PRO A 298 4.05 10.25 25.47
CA PRO A 298 4.96 10.17 26.61
C PRO A 298 4.88 8.83 27.35
N ALA A 299 5.95 8.49 28.07
CA ALA A 299 5.93 7.37 29.00
C ALA A 299 4.83 7.57 30.05
N GLY A 300 4.10 6.51 30.39
CA GLY A 300 3.00 6.59 31.35
C GLY A 300 1.91 5.56 31.10
N ASN A 301 0.84 5.67 31.89
CA ASN A 301 -0.30 4.77 31.86
C ASN A 301 -1.40 5.29 30.94
N TYR A 302 -1.91 4.41 30.10
CA TYR A 302 -2.96 4.69 29.14
C TYR A 302 -4.12 3.72 29.31
N THR A 303 -5.32 4.22 29.03
CA THR A 303 -6.54 3.42 29.00
C THR A 303 -7.22 3.65 27.66
N LEU A 304 -7.47 2.56 26.95
CA LEU A 304 -8.24 2.57 25.71
C LEU A 304 -9.67 2.10 26.01
N GLU A 305 -10.62 3.01 25.87
CA GLU A 305 -12.05 2.73 25.91
C GLU A 305 -12.51 2.29 24.52
N ILE A 306 -13.16 1.13 24.46
CA ILE A 306 -13.59 0.49 23.22
C ILE A 306 -15.09 0.29 23.28
N ASN A 307 -15.81 0.88 22.34
CA ASN A 307 -17.21 0.53 22.09
C ASN A 307 -17.25 -0.70 21.18
N TYR A 308 -17.63 -1.85 21.74
CA TYR A 308 -17.50 -3.18 21.16
C TYR A 308 -18.78 -3.56 20.41
N ASN A 309 -18.80 -3.32 19.10
CA ASN A 309 -19.95 -3.52 18.22
C ASN A 309 -19.71 -4.57 17.13
N TYR A 310 -18.45 -4.89 16.81
CA TYR A 310 -18.08 -5.76 15.70
C TYR A 310 -17.85 -7.21 16.16
N PRO A 311 -18.75 -8.16 15.84
CA PRO A 311 -18.62 -9.54 16.26
C PRO A 311 -17.63 -10.30 15.38
N VAL A 312 -16.74 -11.07 16.02
CA VAL A 312 -15.74 -11.92 15.32
C VAL A 312 -15.76 -13.39 15.72
N ARG A 313 -16.53 -13.74 16.77
CA ARG A 313 -16.54 -15.10 17.35
C ARG A 313 -17.11 -16.15 16.42
N SER A 314 -18.07 -15.78 15.57
CA SER A 314 -18.75 -16.71 14.64
C SER A 314 -17.80 -17.33 13.61
N PHE A 315 -16.66 -16.71 13.35
CA PHE A 315 -15.64 -17.18 12.42
C PHE A 315 -14.25 -17.30 13.06
N ASP A 316 -14.19 -17.41 14.39
CA ASP A 316 -12.92 -17.52 15.15
C ASP A 316 -11.90 -16.43 14.77
N GLY A 317 -12.39 -15.20 14.59
CA GLY A 317 -11.55 -14.03 14.34
C GLY A 317 -11.07 -13.39 15.63
N LYS A 318 -9.94 -12.68 15.55
CA LYS A 318 -9.43 -11.84 16.63
C LYS A 318 -9.40 -10.37 16.22
N LYS A 319 -9.61 -9.50 17.20
CA LYS A 319 -9.50 -8.05 17.07
C LYS A 319 -8.31 -7.55 17.88
N THR A 320 -7.43 -6.81 17.22
CA THR A 320 -6.28 -6.18 17.87
C THR A 320 -6.26 -4.69 17.60
N VAL A 321 -5.63 -3.94 18.48
CA VAL A 321 -5.28 -2.54 18.24
C VAL A 321 -3.77 -2.43 18.20
N VAL A 322 -3.27 -1.58 17.30
CA VAL A 322 -1.83 -1.45 17.06
C VAL A 322 -1.45 0.02 17.05
N PHE A 323 -0.53 0.40 17.93
CA PHE A 323 0.19 1.66 17.89
C PHE A 323 1.54 1.42 17.24
N THR A 324 1.89 2.21 16.23
CA THR A 324 3.18 2.11 15.54
C THR A 324 3.62 3.48 15.07
N ASN A 325 4.91 3.76 15.14
CA ASN A 325 5.51 4.79 14.31
C ASN A 325 5.80 4.20 12.92
N VAL A 326 6.09 5.05 11.94
CA VAL A 326 6.46 4.61 10.58
C VAL A 326 7.75 5.28 10.17
N SER A 327 8.54 4.54 9.41
CA SER A 327 9.69 5.09 8.69
C SER A 327 9.28 5.46 7.27
N TRP A 328 10.22 6.00 6.48
CA TRP A 328 10.04 6.24 5.05
C TRP A 328 9.68 4.97 4.25
N MET A 329 10.03 3.79 4.76
CA MET A 329 9.72 2.48 4.16
C MET A 329 8.39 1.89 4.69
N GLY A 330 7.70 2.60 5.58
CA GLY A 330 6.48 2.15 6.23
C GLY A 330 6.73 1.58 7.63
N GLY A 331 5.92 0.59 8.01
CA GLY A 331 5.96 0.00 9.35
C GLY A 331 7.05 -1.05 9.55
N LYS A 332 7.10 -1.61 10.76
CA LYS A 332 8.08 -2.65 11.15
C LYS A 332 7.94 -3.89 10.27
N ASN A 333 8.97 -4.14 9.46
CA ASN A 333 9.09 -5.35 8.65
C ASN A 333 10.58 -5.63 8.37
N GLN A 334 11.12 -6.72 8.92
CA GLN A 334 12.54 -7.05 8.78
C GLN A 334 12.82 -7.91 7.54
N PHE A 335 11.79 -8.45 6.89
CA PHE A 335 11.94 -9.39 5.78
C PHE A 335 12.78 -8.82 4.64
N LEU A 336 12.50 -7.58 4.23
CA LEU A 336 13.20 -6.96 3.11
C LEU A 336 14.70 -6.80 3.42
N GLY A 337 15.04 -6.28 4.61
CA GLY A 337 16.44 -6.17 5.04
C GLY A 337 17.16 -7.53 5.07
N ILE A 338 16.52 -8.55 5.64
CA ILE A 338 17.07 -9.92 5.68
C ILE A 338 17.25 -10.49 4.27
N ALA A 339 16.27 -10.31 3.38
CA ALA A 339 16.36 -10.80 2.00
C ALA A 339 17.55 -10.18 1.24
N TYR A 340 17.76 -8.87 1.38
CA TYR A 340 18.92 -8.19 0.80
C TYR A 340 20.25 -8.70 1.38
N LEU A 341 20.32 -8.93 2.70
CA LEU A 341 21.51 -9.49 3.35
C LEU A 341 21.82 -10.91 2.87
N VAL A 342 20.80 -11.77 2.75
CA VAL A 342 20.95 -13.15 2.28
C VAL A 342 21.40 -13.18 0.82
N ILE A 343 20.70 -12.47 -0.07
CA ILE A 343 21.03 -12.45 -1.49
C ILE A 343 22.40 -11.81 -1.71
N GLY A 344 22.71 -10.71 -1.01
CA GLY A 344 24.01 -10.05 -1.08
C GLY A 344 25.14 -10.98 -0.64
N SER A 345 24.95 -11.72 0.45
CA SER A 345 25.92 -12.71 0.94
C SER A 345 26.11 -13.85 -0.05
N LEU A 346 25.04 -14.37 -0.63
CA LEU A 346 25.10 -15.40 -1.67
C LEU A 346 25.88 -14.91 -2.91
N CYS A 347 25.70 -13.64 -3.33
CA CYS A 347 26.46 -13.05 -4.43
C CYS A 347 27.96 -13.00 -4.13
N ILE A 348 28.37 -12.64 -2.91
CA ILE A 348 29.78 -12.62 -2.50
C ILE A 348 30.36 -14.04 -2.48
N VAL A 349 29.64 -15.01 -1.90
CA VAL A 349 30.07 -16.42 -1.89
C VAL A 349 30.25 -16.93 -3.32
N MET A 350 29.29 -16.66 -4.21
CA MET A 350 29.40 -17.04 -5.62
C MET A 350 30.57 -16.36 -6.33
N ALA A 351 30.85 -15.09 -6.05
CA ALA A 351 32.01 -14.39 -6.60
C ALA A 351 33.34 -15.04 -6.15
N VAL A 352 33.45 -15.43 -4.88
CA VAL A 352 34.62 -16.13 -4.34
C VAL A 352 34.78 -17.50 -5.00
N VAL A 353 33.71 -18.28 -5.14
CA VAL A 353 33.75 -19.59 -5.81
C VAL A 353 34.18 -19.44 -7.28
N MET A 354 33.60 -18.49 -8.01
CA MET A 354 33.98 -18.20 -9.40
C MET A 354 35.44 -17.75 -9.51
N LEU A 355 35.94 -16.98 -8.55
CA LEU A 355 37.33 -16.55 -8.51
C LEU A 355 38.28 -17.73 -8.30
N ILE A 356 37.96 -18.66 -7.40
CA ILE A 356 38.73 -19.89 -7.16
C ILE A 356 38.77 -20.74 -8.44
N VAL A 357 37.63 -20.95 -9.07
CA VAL A 357 37.53 -21.72 -10.33
C VAL A 357 38.33 -21.04 -11.43
N TYR A 358 38.19 -19.72 -11.59
CA TYR A 358 38.93 -18.95 -12.59
C TYR A 358 40.45 -19.04 -12.36
N ALA A 359 40.90 -18.93 -11.11
CA ALA A 359 42.31 -19.06 -10.76
C ALA A 359 42.85 -20.46 -11.14
N LYS A 360 42.11 -21.52 -10.80
CA LYS A 360 42.48 -22.91 -11.14
C LYS A 360 42.63 -23.15 -12.66
N TYR A 361 41.71 -22.60 -13.46
CA TYR A 361 41.77 -22.79 -14.92
C TYR A 361 42.79 -21.89 -15.62
N LYS A 362 43.12 -20.74 -15.03
CA LYS A 362 44.07 -19.78 -15.60
C LYS A 362 45.52 -20.08 -15.23
N PHE A 363 45.73 -20.64 -14.04
CA PHE A 363 47.03 -21.08 -13.53
C PHE A 363 46.93 -22.59 -13.24
N PRO A 364 46.92 -23.46 -14.27
CA PRO A 364 47.09 -24.88 -14.03
C PRO A 364 48.46 -25.10 -13.36
N ASP A 365 48.50 -25.87 -12.29
CA ASP A 365 49.76 -26.25 -11.64
C ASP A 365 50.64 -26.96 -12.69
N ASP A 366 51.84 -26.45 -12.94
CA ASP A 366 52.88 -27.06 -13.80
C ASP A 366 53.48 -28.32 -13.10
N ASP A 367 52.66 -29.14 -12.44
CA ASP A 367 53.09 -30.33 -11.71
C ASP A 367 53.07 -31.59 -12.61
N SER A 368 53.68 -31.47 -13.80
CA SER A 368 54.09 -32.61 -14.60
C SER A 368 55.39 -32.29 -15.34
N ALA A 369 56.49 -32.32 -14.57
CA ALA A 369 57.86 -32.44 -15.06
C ALA A 369 58.30 -33.91 -15.08
#